data_AF-A0A531KTT3-F1
#
_entry.id   AF-A0A531KTT3-F1
#
_cell.length_a   1.000
_cell.length_b   1.000
_cell.length_c   1.000
_cell.angle_alpha   90.00
_cell.angle_beta   90.00
_cell.angle_gamma   90.00
#
_symmetry.space_group_name_H-M   'P 1'
#
loop_
_entity.id
_entity.type
_entity.pdbx_description
1 polymer ?
#
loop_
_entity_poly.entity_id
_entity_poly.type
_entity_poly.pdbx_seq_one_letter_code
_entity_poly.pdbx_strand_id
1 'polypeptide(L)'
;RRVKLRVPNFFAAVEIAARSDLIMTLPSSLARAAANMKRFVSLPPPLDLGSFTMSLVWHARQQDAPRHIWLRRAIVAAAADMSSAIDVGN
;
A
#
# COMPACT_ATOMS: atom_id res chain seq x y z
N ARG A 1 8.90 -0.56 22.83
CA ARG A 1 7.91 0.06 21.91
C ARG A 1 6.58 0.25 22.65
N ARG A 2 6.01 1.47 22.67
CA ARG A 2 4.70 1.75 23.30
C ARG A 2 3.62 1.86 22.22
N VAL A 3 2.74 0.86 22.12
CA VAL A 3 1.64 0.84 21.13
C VAL A 3 0.36 1.29 21.80
N LYS A 4 -0.25 2.39 21.32
CA LYS A 4 -1.50 2.93 21.87
C LYS A 4 -2.75 2.22 21.34
N LEU A 5 -2.69 1.73 20.11
CA LEU A 5 -3.82 1.09 19.45
C LEU A 5 -3.31 0.05 18.44
N ARG A 6 -4.04 -1.07 18.31
CA ARG A 6 -3.91 -2.03 17.22
C ARG A 6 -5.27 -2.18 16.56
N VAL A 7 -5.27 -2.13 15.23
CA VAL A 7 -6.48 -2.28 14.40
C VAL A 7 -6.22 -3.31 13.30
N PRO A 8 -7.27 -3.99 12.80
CA PRO A 8 -7.09 -5.09 11.85
C PRO A 8 -6.77 -4.64 10.42
N ASN A 9 -6.98 -3.36 10.06
CA ASN A 9 -6.77 -2.87 8.69
C ASN A 9 -6.35 -1.40 8.66
N PHE A 10 -5.81 -0.97 7.51
CA PHE A 10 -5.31 0.39 7.32
C PHE A 10 -6.41 1.46 7.29
N PHE A 11 -7.61 1.16 6.78
CA PHE A 11 -8.69 2.15 6.72
C PHE A 11 -9.11 2.61 8.11
N ALA A 12 -9.25 1.69 9.06
CA ALA A 12 -9.51 2.02 10.46
C ALA A 12 -8.36 2.83 11.08
N ALA A 13 -7.11 2.48 10.77
CA ALA A 13 -5.94 3.24 11.26
C ALA A 13 -5.95 4.68 10.77
N VAL A 14 -6.22 4.89 9.47
CA VAL A 14 -6.33 6.20 8.83
C VAL A 14 -7.44 7.01 9.50
N GLU A 15 -8.67 6.49 9.60
CA GLU A 15 -9.78 7.25 10.17
C GLU A 15 -9.57 7.64 11.64
N ILE A 16 -8.93 6.77 12.43
CA ILE A 16 -8.64 7.06 13.85
C ILE A 16 -7.51 8.08 13.98
N ALA A 17 -6.42 7.93 13.21
CA ALA A 17 -5.33 8.90 13.19
C ALA A 17 -5.81 10.28 12.73
N ALA A 18 -6.77 10.34 11.79
CA ALA A 18 -7.33 11.59 11.29
C ALA A 18 -8.15 12.37 12.34
N ARG A 19 -8.49 11.75 13.48
CA ARG A 19 -9.31 12.31 14.56
C ARG A 19 -8.61 12.26 15.93
N SER A 20 -7.29 12.08 15.94
CA SER A 20 -6.50 11.97 17.17
C SER A 20 -5.06 12.47 16.95
N ASP A 21 -4.29 12.55 18.03
CA ASP A 21 -2.86 12.90 17.98
C ASP A 21 -1.97 11.67 17.75
N LEU A 22 -2.51 10.61 17.13
CA LEU A 22 -1.77 9.40 16.82
C LEU A 22 -1.11 9.49 15.45
N ILE A 23 0.10 8.93 15.35
CA ILE A 23 0.79 8.70 14.09
C ILE A 23 0.72 7.23 13.68
N MET A 24 0.85 6.98 12.38
CA MET A 24 0.87 5.64 11.81
C MET A 24 1.96 5.53 10.75
N THR A 25 2.44 4.30 10.53
CA THR A 25 3.34 3.96 9.43
C THR A 25 2.53 3.16 8.41
N LEU A 26 2.56 3.58 7.15
CA LEU A 26 1.84 2.96 6.04
C LEU A 26 2.81 2.60 4.91
N PRO A 27 2.48 1.60 4.07
CA PRO A 27 3.09 1.47 2.75
C PRO A 27 3.01 2.79 1.97
N SER A 28 4.05 3.12 1.21
CA SER A 28 4.16 4.40 0.50
C SER A 28 2.97 4.73 -0.41
N SER A 29 2.39 3.72 -1.07
CA SER A 29 1.18 3.87 -1.89
C SER A 29 -0.03 4.35 -1.08
N LEU A 30 -0.24 3.79 0.11
CA LEU A 30 -1.32 4.18 1.02
C LEU A 30 -1.03 5.51 1.71
N ALA A 31 0.23 5.79 2.06
CA ALA A 31 0.62 7.08 2.63
C ALA A 31 0.31 8.23 1.67
N ARG A 32 0.60 8.06 0.37
CA ARG A 32 0.25 9.05 -0.67
C ARG A 32 -1.24 9.21 -0.85
N ALA A 33 -1.99 8.10 -0.87
CA ALA A 33 -3.46 8.15 -0.93
C ALA A 33 -4.06 8.90 0.27
N ALA A 34 -3.53 8.68 1.49
CA ALA A 34 -3.95 9.40 2.68
C ALA A 34 -3.58 10.89 2.63
N ALA A 35 -2.40 11.24 2.15
CA ALA A 35 -1.99 12.64 1.97
C ALA A 35 -2.92 13.39 0.99
N ASN A 36 -3.40 12.73 -0.06
CA ASN A 36 -4.37 13.30 -1.00
C ASN A 36 -5.73 13.63 -0.36
N MET A 37 -6.05 13.07 0.81
CA MET A 37 -7.24 13.43 1.58
C MET A 37 -7.11 14.82 2.24
N LYS A 38 -5.94 15.48 2.13
CA LYS A 38 -5.63 16.80 2.72
C LYS A 38 -5.77 16.87 4.25
N ARG A 39 -5.73 15.73 4.91
CA ARG A 39 -5.79 15.59 6.39
C ARG A 39 -4.49 15.07 7.00
N PHE A 40 -3.52 14.71 6.16
CA PHE A 40 -2.27 14.08 6.56
C PHE A 40 -1.08 14.71 5.83
N VAL A 41 0.06 14.71 6.51
CA VAL A 41 1.37 14.96 5.92
C VAL A 41 2.13 13.65 5.94
N SER A 42 2.69 13.27 4.78
CA SER A 42 3.56 12.10 4.68
C SER A 42 5.00 12.53 4.96
N LEU A 43 5.68 11.80 5.84
CA LEU A 43 7.09 12.02 6.20
C LEU A 43 7.87 10.71 6.04
N PRO A 44 9.17 10.77 5.72
CA PRO A 44 10.01 9.57 5.74
C PRO A 44 10.05 9.00 7.18
N PRO A 45 10.06 7.66 7.34
CA PRO A 45 10.24 7.06 8.64
C PRO A 45 11.63 7.41 9.21
N PRO A 46 11.78 7.54 10.54
CA PRO A 46 13.05 7.92 11.16
C PRO A 46 14.11 6.81 11.14
N LEU A 47 13.81 5.67 10.53
CA LEU A 47 14.69 4.51 10.39
C LEU A 47 14.35 3.78 9.09
N ASP A 48 15.33 3.06 8.54
CA ASP A 48 15.13 2.23 7.36
C ASP A 48 14.26 1.01 7.73
N LEU A 49 13.08 0.93 7.11
CA LEU A 49 12.12 -0.15 7.29
C LEU A 49 12.26 -1.26 6.23
N GLY A 50 13.15 -1.07 5.26
CA GLY A 50 13.28 -1.92 4.09
C GLY A 50 12.08 -1.81 3.13
N SER A 51 12.08 -2.69 2.13
CA SER A 51 10.96 -2.86 1.20
C SER A 51 10.25 -4.19 1.47
N PHE A 52 9.04 -4.32 0.95
CA PHE A 52 8.32 -5.59 0.96
C PHE A 52 7.87 -5.96 -0.45
N THR A 53 7.87 -7.25 -0.74
CA THR A 53 7.45 -7.78 -2.04
C THR A 53 5.95 -7.96 -2.09
N MET A 54 5.30 -7.40 -3.12
CA MET A 54 3.91 -7.71 -3.44
C MET A 54 3.86 -8.82 -4.48
N SER A 55 3.29 -9.96 -4.11
CA SER A 55 3.24 -11.15 -4.97
C SER A 55 1.81 -11.48 -5.38
N LEU A 56 1.62 -11.86 -6.63
CA LEU A 56 0.38 -12.45 -7.10
C LEU A 56 0.48 -13.96 -6.95
N VAL A 57 -0.49 -14.58 -6.27
CA VAL A 57 -0.53 -16.01 -6.00
C VAL A 57 -1.77 -16.64 -6.61
N TRP A 58 -1.64 -17.86 -7.10
CA TRP A 58 -2.73 -18.62 -7.67
C TRP A 58 -2.48 -20.12 -7.52
N HIS A 59 -3.55 -20.90 -7.62
CA HIS A 59 -3.45 -22.34 -7.56
C HIS A 59 -2.82 -22.89 -8.85
N ALA A 60 -1.96 -23.91 -8.76
CA ALA A 60 -1.26 -24.51 -9.91
C ALA A 60 -2.19 -24.90 -11.08
N ARG A 61 -3.38 -25.45 -10.80
CA ARG A 61 -4.48 -25.68 -11.77
C ARG A 61 -4.85 -24.50 -12.68
N GLN A 62 -4.58 -23.25 -12.27
CA GLN A 62 -4.88 -22.04 -13.04
C GLN A 62 -3.66 -21.48 -13.77
N GLN A 63 -2.52 -22.18 -13.74
CA GLN A 63 -1.27 -21.75 -14.38
C GLN A 63 -1.48 -21.44 -15.86
N ASP A 64 -2.10 -22.37 -16.59
CA ASP A 64 -2.23 -22.33 -18.04
C ASP A 64 -3.64 -21.90 -18.51
N ALA A 65 -4.54 -21.56 -17.59
CA ALA A 65 -5.88 -21.11 -17.92
C ALA A 65 -5.82 -19.73 -18.64
N PRO A 66 -6.26 -19.61 -19.91
CA PRO A 66 -6.06 -18.37 -20.69
C PRO A 66 -6.66 -17.13 -20.05
N ARG A 67 -7.86 -17.26 -19.47
CA ARG A 67 -8.53 -16.17 -18.72
C ARG A 67 -7.72 -15.73 -17.51
N HIS A 68 -7.08 -16.69 -16.82
CA HIS A 68 -6.27 -16.40 -15.65
C HIS A 68 -4.94 -15.75 -16.04
N ILE A 69 -4.29 -16.21 -17.13
CA ILE A 69 -3.11 -15.56 -17.70
C ILE A 69 -3.39 -14.11 -18.06
N TRP A 70 -4.49 -13.84 -18.78
CA TRP A 70 -4.90 -12.47 -19.12
C TRP A 70 -5.08 -11.61 -17.88
N LEU A 71 -5.81 -12.09 -16.87
CA LEU A 71 -6.06 -11.32 -15.64
C LEU A 71 -4.76 -11.02 -14.89
N ARG A 72 -3.85 -12.01 -14.76
CA ARG A 72 -2.55 -11.80 -14.12
C ARG A 72 -1.74 -10.72 -14.84
N ARG A 73 -1.71 -10.76 -16.19
CA ARG A 73 -1.04 -9.73 -17.00
C ARG A 73 -1.66 -8.36 -16.82
N ALA A 74 -3.00 -8.27 -16.79
CA ALA A 74 -3.71 -7.01 -16.58
C ALA A 74 -3.42 -6.41 -15.19
N ILE A 75 -3.40 -7.23 -14.13
CA ILE A 75 -3.03 -6.79 -12.78
C ILE A 75 -1.59 -6.28 -12.74
N VAL A 76 -0.64 -6.99 -13.36
CA VAL A 76 0.76 -6.57 -13.41
C VAL A 76 0.93 -5.26 -14.18
N ALA A 77 0.26 -5.10 -15.31
CA ALA A 77 0.29 -3.86 -16.09
C ALA A 77 -0.24 -2.68 -15.27
N ALA A 78 -1.43 -2.82 -14.67
CA ALA A 78 -2.02 -1.78 -13.83
C ALA A 78 -1.17 -1.43 -12.60
N ALA A 79 -0.51 -2.42 -11.99
CA ALA A 79 0.40 -2.18 -10.87
C ALA A 79 1.68 -1.44 -11.32
N ALA A 80 2.22 -1.77 -12.49
CA ALA A 80 3.38 -1.08 -13.06
C ALA A 80 3.05 0.38 -13.42
N ASP A 81 1.87 0.65 -13.98
CA ASP A 81 1.40 2.02 -14.26
C ASP A 81 1.24 2.85 -12.97
N MET A 82 0.81 2.21 -11.89
CA MET A 82 0.75 2.86 -10.59
C MET A 82 2.14 3.14 -10.03
N SER A 83 3.12 2.27 -10.31
CA SER A 83 4.52 2.44 -9.88
C SER A 83 5.28 3.48 -10.69
N SER A 84 5.02 3.64 -11.98
CA SER A 84 5.63 4.72 -12.78
C SER A 84 5.14 6.09 -12.32
N ALA A 85 3.89 6.19 -11.83
CA ALA A 85 3.41 7.37 -11.12
C ALA A 85 4.03 7.56 -9.71
N ILE A 86 4.70 6.54 -9.14
CA ILE A 86 5.38 6.62 -7.85
C ILE A 86 6.76 7.31 -7.96
N ASP A 87 7.43 7.21 -9.12
CA ASP A 87 8.82 7.67 -9.34
C ASP A 87 8.95 9.13 -9.82
N VAL A 88 7.84 9.79 -10.20
CA VAL A 88 7.86 11.18 -10.74
C VAL A 88 7.85 12.25 -9.64
N GLY A 89 7.89 11.85 -8.36
CA GLY A 89 7.75 12.75 -7.21
C GLY A 89 8.90 12.72 -6.22
N ASN A 90 10.12 12.45 -6.67
CA ASN A 90 11.33 12.60 -5.85
C ASN A 90 12.18 13.76 -6.37
#